data_AF-B9NP64-F1
#
_entry.id   AF-B9NP64-F1
#
_cell.length_a   1.000
_cell.length_b   1.000
_cell.length_c   1.000
_cell.angle_alpha   90.00
_cell.angle_beta   90.00
_cell.angle_gamma   90.00
#
_symmetry.space_group_name_H-M   'P 1'
#
loop_
_entity.id
_entity.type
_entity.pdbx_description
1 polymer ?
#
loop_
_entity_poly.entity_id
_entity_poly.type
_entity_poly.pdbx_seq_one_letter_code
_entity_poly.pdbx_strand_id
1 'polypeptide(L)'
;MDSTKQADGEKKVKQLLIKPLERRGLAKPSSLTKVQFEEMVQDLCARLAYMTEANLAALEEHAAGHPSGKDKDRFPIANRILEWAAQIQPPGDDASPLIRAVFANNLGRDALDNGWAPELLAELRQSRKWPGAWAVKGIKERAHDAVRRIEDLEYRLSRGDELNPNESDWRVRRLSVIEKCRRIAQLGTQDGGKA
;
A
#
# COMPACT_ATOMS: atom_id res chain seq x y z
N MET A 1 -2.09 13.47 -6.09
CA MET A 1 -2.92 12.83 -7.14
C MET A 1 -3.89 13.88 -7.66
N ASP A 2 -4.11 13.89 -8.96
CA ASP A 2 -4.98 14.85 -9.64
C ASP A 2 -6.45 14.59 -9.25
N SER A 3 -7.16 15.61 -8.76
CA SER A 3 -8.51 15.47 -8.17
C SER A 3 -9.51 14.84 -9.14
N THR A 4 -9.33 15.06 -10.44
CA THR A 4 -10.17 14.49 -11.49
C THR A 4 -9.95 12.98 -11.64
N LYS A 5 -8.70 12.51 -11.60
CA LYS A 5 -8.38 11.07 -11.67
C LYS A 5 -8.94 10.31 -10.47
N GLN A 6 -8.93 10.95 -9.29
CA GLN A 6 -9.52 10.37 -8.08
C GLN A 6 -11.04 10.26 -8.23
N ALA A 7 -11.73 11.33 -8.64
CA ALA A 7 -13.18 11.34 -8.84
C ALA A 7 -13.64 10.31 -9.90
N ASP A 8 -12.91 10.18 -11.01
CA ASP A 8 -13.19 9.18 -12.05
C ASP A 8 -12.99 7.75 -11.50
N GLY A 9 -11.93 7.53 -10.73
CA GLY A 9 -11.68 6.26 -10.05
C GLY A 9 -12.80 5.89 -9.08
N GLU A 10 -13.24 6.83 -8.24
CA GLU A 10 -14.35 6.63 -7.30
C GLU A 10 -15.66 6.30 -8.01
N LYS A 11 -15.99 7.04 -9.08
CA LYS A 11 -17.19 6.81 -9.90
C LYS A 11 -17.17 5.41 -10.51
N LYS A 12 -16.00 4.96 -10.98
CA LYS A 12 -15.79 3.63 -11.55
C LYS A 12 -15.98 2.53 -10.51
N VAL A 13 -15.43 2.68 -9.31
CA VAL A 13 -15.67 1.73 -8.19
C VAL A 13 -17.16 1.64 -7.89
N LYS A 14 -17.85 2.77 -7.77
CA LYS A 14 -19.29 2.79 -7.51
C LYS A 14 -20.09 2.06 -8.58
N GLN A 15 -19.71 2.18 -9.85
CA GLN A 15 -20.41 1.57 -10.98
C GLN A 15 -20.12 0.08 -11.15
N LEU A 16 -18.87 -0.35 -10.93
CA LEU A 16 -18.43 -1.72 -11.22
C LEU A 16 -18.45 -2.65 -10.00
N LEU A 17 -18.45 -2.10 -8.78
CA LEU A 17 -18.46 -2.90 -7.55
C LEU A 17 -19.75 -2.70 -6.75
N ILE A 18 -20.04 -1.45 -6.36
CA ILE A 18 -21.12 -1.19 -5.38
C ILE A 18 -22.50 -1.45 -6.00
N LYS A 19 -22.82 -0.79 -7.11
CA LYS A 19 -24.13 -0.92 -7.78
C LYS A 19 -24.44 -2.36 -8.20
N PRO A 20 -23.49 -3.15 -8.76
CA PRO A 20 -23.75 -4.55 -9.06
C PRO A 20 -24.10 -5.39 -7.84
N LEU A 21 -23.36 -5.23 -6.74
CA LEU A 21 -23.66 -5.93 -5.48
C LEU A 21 -25.04 -5.57 -4.92
N GLU A 22 -25.43 -4.29 -4.97
CA GLU A 22 -26.78 -3.85 -4.60
C GLU A 22 -27.86 -4.44 -5.52
N ARG A 23 -27.62 -4.48 -6.84
CA ARG A 23 -28.55 -5.07 -7.83
C ARG A 23 -28.74 -6.57 -7.65
N ARG A 24 -27.75 -7.27 -7.11
CA ARG A 24 -27.85 -8.70 -6.75
C ARG A 24 -28.71 -8.93 -5.50
N GLY A 25 -29.21 -7.86 -4.87
CA GLY A 25 -30.08 -7.94 -3.70
C GLY A 25 -29.34 -7.98 -2.37
N LEU A 26 -28.02 -7.71 -2.36
CA LEU A 26 -27.27 -7.64 -1.11
C LEU A 26 -27.69 -6.40 -0.31
N ALA A 27 -28.28 -6.63 0.85
CA ALA A 27 -28.73 -5.58 1.74
C ALA A 27 -27.56 -4.95 2.50
N LYS A 28 -27.72 -3.70 2.96
CA LYS A 28 -26.76 -3.06 3.87
C LYS A 28 -26.56 -3.93 5.14
N PRO A 29 -25.37 -3.91 5.76
CA PRO A 29 -25.17 -4.54 7.06
C PRO A 29 -26.19 -4.01 8.08
N SER A 30 -26.79 -4.91 8.89
CA SER A 30 -27.83 -4.53 9.85
C SER A 30 -27.33 -3.59 10.95
N SER A 31 -26.02 -3.60 11.23
CA SER A 31 -25.38 -2.75 12.22
C SER A 31 -25.19 -1.30 11.77
N LEU A 32 -25.40 -0.99 10.49
CA LEU A 32 -25.21 0.35 9.93
C LEU A 32 -26.55 1.00 9.61
N THR A 33 -26.70 2.28 9.94
CA THR A 33 -27.77 3.11 9.39
C THR A 33 -27.56 3.32 7.89
N LYS A 34 -28.58 3.84 7.18
CA LYS A 34 -28.43 4.18 5.76
C LYS A 34 -27.30 5.18 5.54
N VAL A 35 -27.22 6.21 6.37
CA VAL A 35 -26.17 7.25 6.30
C VAL A 35 -24.79 6.64 6.52
N GLN A 36 -24.61 5.82 7.57
CA GLN A 36 -23.33 5.16 7.84
C GLN A 36 -22.91 4.19 6.72
N PHE A 37 -23.89 3.54 6.07
CA PHE A 37 -23.62 2.69 4.92
C PHE A 37 -23.16 3.51 3.71
N GLU A 38 -23.79 4.65 3.44
CA GLU A 38 -23.40 5.56 2.36
C GLU A 38 -21.99 6.16 2.59
N GLU A 39 -21.67 6.57 3.82
CA GLU A 39 -20.32 7.03 4.20
C GLU A 39 -19.27 5.93 4.03
N MET A 40 -19.59 4.70 4.47
CA MET A 40 -18.71 3.54 4.28
C MET A 40 -18.48 3.27 2.79
N VAL A 41 -19.52 3.34 1.95
CA VAL A 41 -19.42 3.17 0.50
C VAL A 41 -18.55 4.26 -0.11
N GLN A 42 -18.67 5.52 0.34
CA GLN A 42 -17.85 6.61 -0.14
C GLN A 42 -16.36 6.40 0.20
N ASP A 43 -16.04 6.06 1.44
CA ASP A 43 -14.66 5.75 1.85
C ASP A 43 -14.10 4.55 1.07
N LEU A 44 -14.91 3.52 0.85
CA LEU A 44 -14.54 2.35 0.04
C LEU A 44 -14.23 2.75 -1.42
N CYS A 45 -15.06 3.60 -2.03
CA CYS A 45 -14.81 4.10 -3.38
C CYS A 45 -13.49 4.88 -3.45
N ALA A 46 -13.23 5.76 -2.48
CA ALA A 46 -12.01 6.55 -2.43
C ALA A 46 -10.76 5.66 -2.32
N ARG A 47 -10.83 4.63 -1.46
CA ARG A 47 -9.72 3.70 -1.24
C ARG A 47 -9.46 2.77 -2.42
N LEU A 48 -10.49 2.40 -3.19
CA LEU A 48 -10.37 1.47 -4.31
C LEU A 48 -10.19 2.17 -5.67
N ALA A 49 -10.16 3.52 -5.70
CA ALA A 49 -10.06 4.31 -6.93
C ALA A 49 -8.83 3.97 -7.80
N TYR A 50 -7.77 3.42 -7.20
CA TYR A 50 -6.57 2.97 -7.90
C TYR A 50 -6.75 1.66 -8.70
N MET A 51 -7.81 0.89 -8.43
CA MET A 51 -8.00 -0.41 -9.08
C MET A 51 -8.37 -0.27 -10.55
N THR A 52 -7.92 -1.22 -11.36
CA THR A 52 -8.32 -1.34 -12.77
C THR A 52 -9.76 -1.86 -12.87
N GLU A 53 -10.40 -1.66 -14.02
CA GLU A 53 -11.77 -2.15 -14.26
C GLU A 53 -11.87 -3.67 -14.16
N ALA A 54 -10.91 -4.38 -14.75
CA ALA A 54 -10.85 -5.84 -14.69
C ALA A 54 -10.75 -6.36 -13.25
N ASN A 55 -9.93 -5.73 -12.42
CA ASN A 55 -9.77 -6.12 -11.03
C ASN A 55 -10.96 -5.72 -10.15
N LEU A 56 -11.67 -4.64 -10.49
CA LEU A 56 -12.93 -4.29 -9.83
C LEU A 56 -14.05 -5.29 -10.17
N ALA A 57 -14.13 -5.76 -11.41
CA ALA A 57 -15.07 -6.81 -11.80
C ALA A 57 -14.77 -8.14 -11.09
N ALA A 58 -13.49 -8.53 -10.99
CA ALA A 58 -13.09 -9.72 -10.23
C ALA A 58 -13.43 -9.59 -8.73
N LEU A 59 -13.23 -8.39 -8.15
CA LEU A 59 -13.61 -8.12 -6.76
C LEU A 59 -15.13 -8.16 -6.55
N GLU A 60 -15.92 -7.69 -7.51
CA GLU A 60 -17.38 -7.78 -7.49
C GLU A 60 -17.84 -9.23 -7.46
N GLU A 61 -17.34 -10.06 -8.37
CA GLU A 61 -17.70 -11.48 -8.45
C GLU A 61 -17.33 -12.20 -7.14
N HIS A 62 -16.13 -11.93 -6.62
CA HIS A 62 -15.69 -12.50 -5.36
C HIS A 62 -16.56 -12.07 -4.18
N ALA A 63 -16.87 -10.77 -4.06
CA ALA A 63 -17.71 -10.25 -2.99
C ALA A 63 -19.16 -10.77 -3.07
N ALA A 64 -19.70 -10.94 -4.28
CA ALA A 64 -21.02 -11.51 -4.52
C ALA A 64 -21.10 -12.98 -4.08
N GLY A 65 -20.01 -13.74 -4.25
CA GLY A 65 -19.91 -15.13 -3.77
C GLY A 65 -19.69 -15.26 -2.26
N HIS A 66 -19.35 -14.17 -1.56
CA HIS A 66 -19.05 -14.16 -0.13
C HIS A 66 -19.92 -13.18 0.66
N PRO A 67 -21.26 -13.27 0.58
CA PRO A 67 -22.15 -12.39 1.31
C PRO A 67 -22.03 -12.59 2.83
N SER A 68 -22.31 -11.52 3.56
CA SER A 68 -22.28 -11.45 5.01
C SER A 68 -23.65 -11.72 5.62
N GLY A 69 -23.69 -11.81 6.95
CA GLY A 69 -24.92 -12.12 7.71
C GLY A 69 -25.19 -13.62 7.81
N LYS A 70 -26.12 -13.98 8.70
CA LYS A 70 -26.56 -15.36 8.92
C LYS A 70 -27.23 -15.93 7.67
N ASP A 71 -28.04 -15.10 7.02
CA ASP A 71 -28.86 -15.48 5.87
C ASP A 71 -28.14 -15.30 4.53
N LYS A 72 -26.85 -14.90 4.57
CA LYS A 72 -26.00 -14.74 3.38
C LYS A 72 -26.59 -13.79 2.35
N ASP A 73 -27.23 -12.73 2.85
CA ASP A 73 -27.98 -11.74 2.07
C ASP A 73 -27.42 -10.32 2.21
N ARG A 74 -26.28 -10.14 2.88
CA ARG A 74 -25.74 -8.81 3.21
C ARG A 74 -24.46 -8.49 2.48
N PHE A 75 -24.32 -7.20 2.21
CA PHE A 75 -23.09 -6.60 1.72
C PHE A 75 -21.94 -6.88 2.70
N PRO A 76 -20.77 -7.37 2.22
CA PRO A 76 -19.61 -7.56 3.07
C PRO A 76 -19.14 -6.26 3.70
N ILE A 77 -18.66 -6.30 4.94
CA ILE A 77 -18.11 -5.10 5.59
C ILE A 77 -16.89 -4.57 4.82
N ALA A 78 -16.69 -3.25 4.81
CA ALA A 78 -15.63 -2.60 4.03
C ALA A 78 -14.24 -3.21 4.25
N ASN A 79 -13.88 -3.55 5.49
CA ASN A 79 -12.59 -4.16 5.80
C ASN A 79 -12.34 -5.49 5.05
N ARG A 80 -13.38 -6.31 4.85
CA ARG A 80 -13.25 -7.56 4.08
C ARG A 80 -13.08 -7.30 2.59
N ILE A 81 -13.80 -6.31 2.06
CA ILE A 81 -13.65 -5.91 0.66
C ILE A 81 -12.26 -5.33 0.41
N LEU A 82 -11.75 -4.48 1.30
CA LEU A 82 -10.41 -3.92 1.22
C LEU A 82 -9.32 -5.01 1.31
N GLU A 83 -9.53 -6.03 2.15
CA GLU A 83 -8.65 -7.20 2.25
C GLU A 83 -8.57 -7.96 0.92
N TRP A 84 -9.72 -8.30 0.32
CA TRP A 84 -9.77 -8.98 -0.97
C TRP A 84 -9.21 -8.11 -2.10
N ALA A 85 -9.53 -6.81 -2.10
CA ALA A 85 -8.99 -5.86 -3.06
C ALA A 85 -7.47 -5.85 -3.03
N ALA A 86 -6.86 -5.82 -1.84
CA ALA A 86 -5.40 -5.85 -1.68
C ALA A 86 -4.76 -7.16 -2.16
N GLN A 87 -5.50 -8.29 -2.13
CA GLN A 87 -5.06 -9.56 -2.69
C GLN A 87 -5.15 -9.59 -4.22
N ILE A 88 -6.22 -9.02 -4.80
CA ILE A 88 -6.44 -8.98 -6.26
C ILE A 88 -5.53 -7.96 -6.94
N GLN A 89 -5.47 -6.75 -6.40
CA GLN A 89 -4.61 -5.68 -6.89
C GLN A 89 -4.03 -4.93 -5.69
N PRO A 90 -2.77 -5.23 -5.30
CA PRO A 90 -2.11 -4.46 -4.26
C PRO A 90 -2.06 -2.97 -4.64
N PRO A 91 -2.39 -2.04 -3.70
CA PRO A 91 -2.21 -0.62 -3.95
C PRO A 91 -0.74 -0.31 -4.20
N GLY A 92 -0.49 0.67 -5.07
CA GLY A 92 0.86 1.18 -5.31
C GLY A 92 1.55 1.60 -4.00
N ASP A 93 2.87 1.47 -3.95
CA ASP A 93 3.66 1.70 -2.74
C ASP A 93 3.59 3.14 -2.24
N ASP A 94 3.41 4.06 -3.18
CA ASP A 94 3.17 5.46 -2.95
C ASP A 94 1.73 5.74 -2.51
N ALA A 95 0.78 4.81 -2.61
CA ALA A 95 -0.64 5.05 -2.31
C ALA A 95 -1.06 4.67 -0.89
N SER A 96 -0.25 3.93 -0.11
CA SER A 96 -0.64 3.51 1.24
C SER A 96 -0.39 4.60 2.28
N PRO A 97 -1.43 5.11 2.98
CA PRO A 97 -1.25 6.11 4.04
C PRO A 97 -0.38 5.61 5.20
N LEU A 98 -0.48 4.32 5.55
CA LEU A 98 0.37 3.69 6.57
C LEU A 98 1.85 3.77 6.16
N ILE A 99 2.17 3.37 4.93
CA ILE A 99 3.56 3.38 4.45
C ILE A 99 4.10 4.81 4.46
N ARG A 100 3.33 5.78 3.96
CA ARG A 100 3.68 7.21 4.02
C ARG A 100 3.94 7.69 5.45
N ALA A 101 3.05 7.35 6.39
CA ALA A 101 3.17 7.75 7.79
C ALA A 101 4.39 7.14 8.49
N VAL A 102 4.67 5.85 8.23
CA VAL A 102 5.87 5.19 8.77
C VAL A 102 7.14 5.85 8.25
N PHE A 103 7.20 6.12 6.94
CA PHE A 103 8.37 6.75 6.31
C PHE A 103 8.57 8.22 6.68
N ALA A 104 7.51 8.94 7.03
CA ALA A 104 7.59 10.34 7.51
C ALA A 104 8.08 10.47 8.96
N ASN A 105 7.97 9.41 9.76
CA ASN A 105 8.37 9.38 11.18
C ASN A 105 9.86 9.00 11.36
N ASN A 106 10.36 9.09 12.59
CA ASN A 106 11.73 8.76 13.00
C ASN A 106 12.17 7.36 12.56
N LEU A 107 11.28 6.37 12.59
CA LEU A 107 11.60 5.01 12.11
C LEU A 107 11.97 5.01 10.63
N GLY A 108 11.20 5.72 9.81
CA GLY A 108 11.46 5.88 8.38
C GLY A 108 12.75 6.63 8.09
N ARG A 109 13.01 7.70 8.86
CA ARG A 109 14.26 8.48 8.77
C ARG A 109 15.47 7.61 9.12
N ASP A 110 15.42 6.90 10.24
CA ASP A 110 16.46 5.93 10.64
C ASP A 110 16.71 4.88 9.56
N ALA A 111 15.65 4.42 8.88
CA ALA A 111 15.77 3.46 7.78
C ALA A 111 16.45 4.04 6.53
N LEU A 112 16.15 5.30 6.21
CA LEU A 112 16.76 5.99 5.08
C LEU A 112 18.23 6.33 5.36
N ASP A 113 18.52 6.81 6.57
CA ASP A 113 19.85 7.25 6.98
C ASP A 113 20.83 6.07 7.09
N ASN A 114 20.35 4.93 7.60
CA ASN A 114 21.17 3.71 7.76
C ASN A 114 20.97 2.70 6.62
N GLY A 115 20.34 3.10 5.52
CA GLY A 115 20.30 2.30 4.29
C GLY A 115 19.43 1.04 4.30
N TRP A 116 18.60 0.79 5.32
CA TRP A 116 17.71 -0.38 5.43
C TRP A 116 16.23 -0.09 5.05
N ALA A 117 15.96 1.09 4.49
CA ALA A 117 14.63 1.50 4.02
C ALA A 117 13.94 0.52 3.04
N PRO A 118 14.62 -0.13 2.08
CA PRO A 118 13.95 -1.08 1.18
C PRO A 118 13.40 -2.31 1.90
N GLU A 119 14.09 -2.82 2.92
CA GLU A 119 13.63 -3.95 3.74
C GLU A 119 12.44 -3.54 4.60
N LEU A 120 12.45 -2.32 5.13
CA LEU A 120 11.28 -1.73 5.81
C LEU A 120 10.08 -1.66 4.87
N LEU A 121 10.28 -1.17 3.64
CA LEU A 121 9.21 -1.09 2.65
C LEU A 121 8.66 -2.47 2.29
N ALA A 122 9.53 -3.48 2.13
CA ALA A 122 9.12 -4.85 1.87
C ALA A 122 8.27 -5.43 3.02
N GLU A 123 8.69 -5.25 4.27
CA GLU A 123 7.93 -5.68 5.45
C GLU A 123 6.56 -5.00 5.53
N LEU A 124 6.49 -3.69 5.27
CA LEU A 124 5.23 -2.94 5.31
C LEU A 124 4.25 -3.37 4.22
N ARG A 125 4.74 -3.76 3.03
CA ARG A 125 3.90 -4.30 1.95
C ARG A 125 3.25 -5.62 2.36
N GLN A 126 4.00 -6.47 3.06
CA GLN A 126 3.55 -7.80 3.46
C GLN A 126 2.65 -7.74 4.70
N SER A 127 3.11 -7.09 5.76
CA SER A 127 2.43 -7.08 7.06
C SER A 127 1.27 -6.09 7.13
N ARG A 128 1.33 -4.99 6.38
CA ARG A 128 0.38 -3.86 6.41
C ARG A 128 0.09 -3.35 7.83
N LYS A 129 1.10 -3.41 8.70
CA LYS A 129 1.03 -3.00 10.12
C LYS A 129 2.15 -2.04 10.45
N TRP A 130 1.94 -1.24 11.51
CA TRP A 130 3.03 -0.45 12.08
C TRP A 130 4.07 -1.42 12.68
N PRO A 131 5.36 -1.34 12.29
CA PRO A 131 6.38 -2.26 12.79
C PRO A 131 6.66 -2.02 14.29
N GLY A 132 6.47 -3.05 15.10
CA GLY A 132 6.92 -3.05 16.50
C GLY A 132 8.42 -3.33 16.63
N ALA A 133 8.98 -3.16 17.84
CA ALA A 133 10.42 -3.30 18.08
C ALA A 133 11.02 -4.64 17.60
N TRP A 134 10.30 -5.74 17.82
CA TRP A 134 10.73 -7.07 17.35
C TRP A 134 10.79 -7.16 15.82
N ALA A 135 9.77 -6.64 15.12
CA ALA A 135 9.76 -6.58 13.67
C ALA A 135 10.91 -5.71 13.15
N VAL A 136 11.13 -4.53 13.74
CA VAL A 136 12.25 -3.64 13.38
C VAL A 136 13.59 -4.34 13.52
N LYS A 137 13.81 -5.09 14.60
CA LYS A 137 15.04 -5.88 14.77
C LYS A 137 15.23 -6.88 13.62
N GLY A 138 14.20 -7.66 13.31
CA GLY A 138 14.26 -8.62 12.20
C GLY A 138 14.45 -7.98 10.83
N ILE A 139 13.88 -6.79 10.59
CA ILE A 139 14.11 -6.01 9.36
C ILE A 139 15.59 -5.62 9.25
N LYS A 140 16.18 -5.08 10.32
CA LYS A 140 17.60 -4.67 10.35
C LYS A 140 18.53 -5.87 10.13
N GLU A 141 18.23 -7.01 10.75
CA GLU A 141 18.99 -8.25 10.55
C GLU A 141 18.97 -8.70 9.08
N ARG A 142 17.81 -8.67 8.41
CA ARG A 142 17.71 -8.98 6.98
C ARG A 142 18.40 -7.97 6.08
N ALA A 143 18.49 -6.71 6.50
CA ALA A 143 19.13 -5.65 5.74
C ALA A 143 20.66 -5.65 5.86
N HIS A 144 21.22 -6.28 6.90
CA HIS A 144 22.62 -6.19 7.28
C HIS A 144 23.58 -6.40 6.09
N ASP A 145 23.42 -7.50 5.35
CA ASP A 145 24.32 -7.83 4.24
C ASP A 145 24.17 -6.87 3.06
N ALA A 146 22.95 -6.40 2.80
CA ALA A 146 22.69 -5.43 1.75
C ALA A 146 23.27 -4.05 2.09
N VAL A 147 23.17 -3.62 3.35
CA VAL A 147 23.77 -2.37 3.84
C VAL A 147 25.30 -2.43 3.74
N ARG A 148 25.91 -3.50 4.27
CA ARG A 148 27.36 -3.69 4.18
C ARG A 148 27.85 -3.76 2.74
N ARG A 149 27.10 -4.42 1.86
CA ARG A 149 27.46 -4.53 0.44
C ARG A 149 27.42 -3.18 -0.27
N ILE A 150 26.41 -2.33 -0.01
CA ILE A 150 26.39 -1.02 -0.65
C ILE A 150 27.53 -0.14 -0.15
N GLU A 151 27.84 -0.17 1.15
CA GLU A 151 28.97 0.56 1.74
C GLU A 151 30.32 0.15 1.12
N ASP A 152 30.57 -1.16 0.95
CA ASP A 152 31.78 -1.67 0.29
C ASP A 152 31.89 -1.19 -1.16
N LEU A 153 30.80 -1.24 -1.92
CA LEU A 153 30.78 -0.80 -3.31
C LEU A 153 31.00 0.71 -3.45
N GLU A 154 30.38 1.54 -2.60
CA GLU A 154 30.63 2.98 -2.57
C GLU A 154 32.09 3.29 -2.19
N TYR A 155 32.64 2.57 -1.21
CA TYR A 155 34.02 2.73 -0.79
C TYR A 155 35.01 2.41 -1.91
N ARG A 156 34.81 1.29 -2.62
CA ARG A 156 35.61 0.91 -3.81
C ARG A 156 35.54 1.98 -4.90
N LEU A 157 34.34 2.45 -5.24
CA LEU A 157 34.15 3.54 -6.21
C LEU A 157 34.85 4.83 -5.78
N SER A 158 34.82 5.18 -4.48
CA SER A 158 35.49 6.39 -3.97
C SER A 158 37.01 6.37 -4.13
N ARG A 159 37.62 5.19 -4.27
CA ARG A 159 39.05 5.01 -4.55
C ARG A 159 39.37 4.95 -6.05
N GLY A 160 38.34 5.00 -6.91
CA GLY A 160 38.47 4.87 -8.36
C GLY A 160 38.48 3.42 -8.86
N ASP A 161 38.10 2.44 -8.03
CA ASP A 161 37.99 1.05 -8.47
C ASP A 161 36.82 0.88 -9.44
N GLU A 162 36.98 0.03 -10.46
CA GLU A 162 35.88 -0.37 -11.34
C GLU A 162 35.04 -1.49 -10.71
N LEU A 163 33.71 -1.36 -10.78
CA LEU A 163 32.77 -2.41 -10.39
C LEU A 163 32.49 -3.31 -11.58
N ASN A 164 32.34 -4.61 -11.35
CA ASN A 164 31.90 -5.48 -12.43
C ASN A 164 30.41 -5.21 -12.78
N PRO A 165 29.93 -5.64 -13.96
CA PRO A 165 28.57 -5.35 -14.40
C PRO A 165 27.47 -5.79 -13.41
N ASN A 166 27.63 -6.96 -12.77
CA ASN A 166 26.65 -7.48 -11.81
C ASN A 166 26.61 -6.64 -10.52
N GLU A 167 27.76 -6.15 -10.05
CA GLU A 167 27.87 -5.25 -8.90
C GLU A 167 27.22 -3.90 -9.21
N SER A 168 27.52 -3.34 -10.39
CA SER A 168 26.93 -2.08 -10.86
C SER A 168 25.40 -2.18 -10.97
N ASP A 169 24.90 -3.23 -11.62
CA ASP A 169 23.46 -3.47 -11.77
C ASP A 169 22.75 -3.62 -10.43
N TRP A 170 23.35 -4.39 -9.51
CA TRP A 170 22.79 -4.56 -8.17
C TRP A 170 22.74 -3.23 -7.41
N ARG A 171 23.82 -2.44 -7.47
CA ARG A 171 23.91 -1.11 -6.85
C ARG A 171 22.84 -0.17 -7.41
N VAL A 172 22.71 -0.09 -8.73
CA VAL A 172 21.69 0.76 -9.40
C VAL A 172 20.28 0.37 -8.95
N ARG A 173 19.97 -0.94 -8.94
CA ARG A 173 18.66 -1.42 -8.45
C ARG A 173 18.44 -1.02 -7.01
N ARG A 174 19.42 -1.25 -6.12
CA ARG A 174 19.34 -0.90 -4.70
C ARG A 174 19.05 0.59 -4.49
N LEU A 175 19.85 1.45 -5.11
CA LEU A 175 19.69 2.91 -5.02
C LEU A 175 18.34 3.37 -5.56
N SER A 176 17.83 2.77 -6.64
CA SER A 176 16.50 3.10 -7.17
C SER A 176 15.38 2.84 -6.16
N VAL A 177 15.49 1.79 -5.34
CA VAL A 177 14.51 1.48 -4.31
C VAL A 177 14.66 2.42 -3.12
N ILE A 178 15.89 2.80 -2.75
CA ILE A 178 16.12 3.83 -1.72
C ILE A 178 15.51 5.17 -2.14
N GLU A 179 15.72 5.60 -3.39
CA GLU A 179 15.09 6.80 -3.96
C GLU A 179 13.57 6.72 -3.96
N LYS A 180 13.01 5.53 -4.23
CA LYS A 180 11.57 5.31 -4.07
C LYS A 180 11.11 5.50 -2.63
N CYS A 181 11.83 4.97 -1.64
CA CYS A 181 11.52 5.17 -0.23
C CYS A 181 11.62 6.67 0.17
N ARG A 182 12.60 7.41 -0.36
CA ARG A 182 12.72 8.87 -0.14
C ARG A 182 11.50 9.63 -0.66
N ARG A 183 11.05 9.31 -1.87
CA ARG A 183 9.81 9.92 -2.44
C ARG A 183 8.57 9.61 -1.60
N ILE A 184 8.45 8.39 -1.09
CA ILE A 184 7.35 8.00 -0.18
C ILE A 184 7.37 8.84 1.11
N ALA A 185 8.55 9.04 1.70
CA ALA A 185 8.71 9.86 2.92
C ALA A 185 8.31 11.33 2.68
N GLN A 186 8.68 11.88 1.51
CA GLN A 186 8.30 13.24 1.12
C GLN A 186 6.79 13.40 0.98
N LEU A 187 6.10 12.44 0.33
CA LEU A 187 4.64 12.44 0.22
C LEU A 187 3.95 12.41 1.60
N GLY A 188 4.45 11.59 2.53
CA GLY A 188 3.90 11.52 3.88
C GLY A 188 4.06 12.81 4.69
N THR A 189 5.14 13.56 4.46
CA THR A 189 5.36 14.85 5.12
C THR A 189 4.41 15.93 4.57
N GLN A 190 4.11 15.89 3.26
CA GLN A 190 3.16 16.81 2.63
C GLN A 190 1.70 16.56 3.05
N ASP A 191 1.32 15.30 3.26
CA ASP A 191 -0.03 14.95 3.74
C ASP A 191 -0.23 15.32 5.23
N GLY A 192 0.82 15.25 6.06
CA GLY A 192 0.77 15.61 7.49
C GLY A 192 0.82 17.11 7.78
N GLY A 193 1.09 17.96 6.78
CA GLY A 193 1.11 19.43 6.89
C GLY A 193 -0.25 20.10 6.62
N LYS A 194 -1.31 19.33 6.38
CA LYS A 194 -2.70 19.81 6.34
C LYS A 194 -3.39 19.43 7.65
N ALA A 195 -3.07 20.17 8.71
CA ALA A 195 -3.83 20.20 9.96
C ALA A 195 -4.21 21.65 10.26
#